data_AF-A0A356E8F8-F1
#
_entry.id   AF-A0A356E8F8-F1
#
_cell.length_a   1.000
_cell.length_b   1.000
_cell.length_c   1.000
_cell.angle_alpha   90.00
_cell.angle_beta   90.00
_cell.angle_gamma   90.00
#
_symmetry.space_group_name_H-M   'P 1'
#
loop_
_entity.id
_entity.type
_entity.pdbx_description
1 polymer ?
#
loop_
_entity_poly.entity_id
_entity_poly.type
_entity_poly.pdbx_seq_one_letter_code
_entity_poly.pdbx_strand_id
1 'polypeptide(L)'
;VMELLALEEKMKGADLVITGEGRIDHQSINGKVVVGVAALAQKLGIPVIGIGGSLGQDIEVVYDHGLNAVFSVLNKVCTLPEALAEAEKNLEITARNIAAVLKMQIA
;
A
#
# COMPACT_ATOMS: atom_id res chain seq x y z
N VAL A 1 16.37 8.11 0.91
CA VAL A 1 15.19 8.62 1.66
C VAL A 1 14.87 7.75 2.86
N MET A 2 14.64 6.43 2.71
CA MET A 2 14.26 5.57 3.85
C MET A 2 15.32 5.52 4.96
N GLU A 3 16.60 5.42 4.60
CA GLU A 3 17.72 5.51 5.55
C GLU A 3 17.77 6.87 6.27
N LEU A 4 17.54 7.96 5.53
CA LEU A 4 17.50 9.33 6.10
C LEU A 4 16.34 9.53 7.09
N LEU A 5 15.26 8.73 6.97
CA LEU A 5 14.10 8.79 7.86
C LEU A 5 14.18 7.79 9.02
N ALA A 6 15.27 6.99 9.10
CA ALA A 6 15.44 5.88 10.02
C ALA A 6 14.22 4.94 10.04
N LEU A 7 13.69 4.64 8.85
CA LEU A 7 12.40 3.94 8.72
C LEU A 7 12.42 2.55 9.35
N GLU A 8 13.54 1.83 9.26
CA GLU A 8 13.72 0.50 9.85
C GLU A 8 13.51 0.52 11.36
N GLU A 9 14.16 1.45 12.06
CA GLU A 9 14.01 1.60 13.51
C GLU A 9 12.58 1.98 13.90
N LYS A 10 11.92 2.82 13.10
CA LYS A 10 10.51 3.19 13.34
C LYS A 10 9.52 2.06 13.08
N MET A 11 9.89 1.10 12.23
CA MET A 11 9.06 -0.08 11.94
C MET A 11 9.18 -1.17 13.02
N LYS A 12 10.27 -1.21 13.79
CA LYS A 12 10.44 -2.22 14.84
C LYS A 12 9.29 -2.16 15.85
N GLY A 13 8.62 -3.29 16.02
CA GLY A 13 7.48 -3.43 16.93
C GLY A 13 6.13 -2.99 16.35
N ALA A 14 6.06 -2.59 15.08
CA ALA A 14 4.79 -2.36 14.42
C ALA A 14 4.10 -3.70 14.10
N ASP A 15 2.78 -3.76 14.33
CA ASP A 15 1.97 -4.93 13.99
C ASP A 15 1.59 -4.99 12.50
N LEU A 16 1.61 -3.84 11.82
CA LEU A 16 1.23 -3.68 10.41
C LEU A 16 1.93 -2.46 9.81
N VAL A 17 2.34 -2.58 8.55
CA VAL A 17 2.80 -1.46 7.72
C VAL A 17 1.78 -1.16 6.63
N ILE A 18 1.42 0.12 6.47
CA ILE A 18 0.64 0.61 5.34
C ILE A 18 1.53 1.53 4.51
N THR A 19 1.57 1.30 3.19
CA THR A 19 2.31 2.11 2.22
C THR A 19 1.44 2.42 1.00
N GLY A 20 1.89 3.29 0.12
CA GLY A 20 1.12 3.65 -1.06
C GLY A 20 1.85 4.57 -2.03
N GLU A 21 1.29 4.67 -3.23
CA GLU A 21 1.72 5.60 -4.28
C GLU A 21 0.57 5.83 -5.28
N GLY A 22 0.73 6.78 -6.21
CA GLY A 22 -0.34 7.12 -7.17
C GLY A 22 -0.76 5.97 -8.11
N ARG A 23 0.16 5.09 -8.47
CA ARG A 23 -0.12 3.90 -9.29
C ARG A 23 0.84 2.78 -8.93
N ILE A 24 0.27 1.65 -8.49
CA ILE A 24 1.01 0.43 -8.19
C ILE A 24 0.87 -0.51 -9.40
N ASP A 25 1.99 -0.93 -9.96
CA ASP A 25 2.06 -1.86 -11.09
C ASP A 25 3.42 -2.57 -11.13
N HIS A 26 3.68 -3.37 -12.17
CA HIS A 26 4.97 -4.03 -12.33
C HIS A 26 6.16 -3.07 -12.34
N GLN A 27 6.00 -1.79 -12.71
CA GLN A 27 7.12 -0.83 -12.68
C GLN A 27 7.46 -0.41 -11.25
N SER A 28 6.56 -0.63 -10.29
CA SER A 28 6.80 -0.34 -8.89
C SER A 28 7.89 -1.23 -8.26
N ILE A 29 8.21 -2.38 -8.88
CA ILE A 29 9.31 -3.26 -8.45
C ILE A 29 10.69 -2.67 -8.69
N ASN A 30 10.84 -1.76 -9.66
CA ASN A 30 12.13 -1.22 -10.09
C ASN A 30 12.63 -0.06 -9.22
N GLY A 31 12.34 -0.06 -7.92
CA GLY A 31 12.88 0.92 -6.97
C GLY A 31 11.93 2.04 -6.54
N LYS A 32 10.61 1.80 -6.54
CA LYS A 32 9.65 2.74 -5.94
C LYS A 32 9.52 2.56 -4.42
N VAL A 33 8.91 3.56 -3.80
CA VAL A 33 8.68 3.67 -2.35
C VAL A 33 7.97 2.43 -1.78
N VAL A 34 6.95 1.93 -2.49
CA VAL A 34 6.12 0.81 -2.02
C VAL A 34 6.96 -0.46 -1.81
N VAL A 35 7.80 -0.84 -2.78
CA VAL A 35 8.60 -2.06 -2.70
C VAL A 35 9.76 -1.95 -1.71
N GLY A 36 10.40 -0.79 -1.61
CA GLY A 36 11.44 -0.60 -0.58
C GLY A 36 10.87 -0.66 0.85
N VAL A 37 9.68 -0.09 1.06
CA VAL A 37 8.94 -0.20 2.34
C VAL A 37 8.55 -1.65 2.62
N ALA A 38 8.03 -2.35 1.62
CA ALA A 38 7.60 -3.74 1.75
C ALA A 38 8.76 -4.69 2.05
N ALA A 39 9.87 -4.56 1.32
CA ALA A 39 11.07 -5.37 1.54
C ALA A 39 11.66 -5.16 2.95
N LEU A 40 11.60 -3.94 3.47
CA LEU A 40 12.06 -3.64 4.83
C LEU A 40 11.17 -4.27 5.90
N ALA A 41 9.86 -4.11 5.78
CA ALA A 41 8.89 -4.72 6.67
C ALA A 41 8.95 -6.26 6.63
N GLN A 42 9.16 -6.84 5.44
CA GLN A 42 9.34 -8.29 5.25
C GLN A 42 10.56 -8.82 6.03
N LYS A 43 11.70 -8.10 6.04
CA LYS A 43 12.87 -8.46 6.86
C LYS A 43 12.57 -8.48 8.35
N LEU A 44 11.63 -7.65 8.79
CA LEU A 44 11.18 -7.56 10.19
C LEU A 44 10.02 -8.52 10.49
N GLY A 45 9.52 -9.27 9.50
CA GLY A 45 8.38 -10.17 9.65
C GLY A 45 7.03 -9.46 9.85
N ILE A 46 6.93 -8.19 9.44
CA ILE A 46 5.73 -7.36 9.64
C ILE A 46 4.87 -7.40 8.37
N PRO A 47 3.55 -7.68 8.46
CA PRO A 47 2.69 -7.68 7.29
C PRO A 47 2.55 -6.28 6.68
N VAL A 48 2.35 -6.24 5.37
CA VAL A 48 2.31 -5.00 4.57
C VAL A 48 1.07 -4.93 3.71
N ILE A 49 0.36 -3.80 3.79
CA ILE A 49 -0.74 -3.46 2.89
C ILE A 49 -0.35 -2.24 2.04
N GLY A 50 -0.49 -2.36 0.72
CA GLY A 50 -0.32 -1.27 -0.24
C GLY A 50 -1.66 -0.64 -0.61
N ILE A 51 -1.74 0.68 -0.62
CA ILE A 51 -2.90 1.43 -1.12
C ILE A 51 -2.45 2.32 -2.29
N GLY A 52 -2.91 1.97 -3.49
CA GLY A 52 -2.58 2.64 -4.74
C GLY A 52 -3.68 3.57 -5.21
N GLY A 53 -3.30 4.73 -5.77
CA GLY A 53 -4.25 5.58 -6.50
C GLY A 53 -4.95 4.84 -7.65
N SER A 54 -4.22 3.96 -8.32
CA SER A 54 -4.73 2.98 -9.29
C SER A 54 -3.85 1.73 -9.27
N LEU A 55 -4.37 0.62 -9.78
CA LEU A 55 -3.61 -0.62 -10.00
C LEU A 55 -3.41 -0.83 -11.49
N GLY A 56 -2.19 -1.13 -11.90
CA GLY A 56 -1.86 -1.46 -13.28
C GLY A 56 -1.81 -2.95 -13.56
N GLN A 57 -1.27 -3.29 -14.74
CA GLN A 57 -1.09 -4.67 -15.17
C GLN A 57 -0.02 -5.39 -14.33
N ASP A 58 -0.16 -6.72 -14.27
CA ASP A 58 0.77 -7.64 -13.60
C ASP A 58 1.05 -7.27 -12.14
N ILE A 59 0.01 -6.76 -11.44
CA ILE A 59 0.10 -6.35 -10.04
C ILE A 59 0.57 -7.48 -9.12
N GLU A 60 0.35 -8.74 -9.52
CA GLU A 60 0.70 -9.92 -8.74
C GLU A 60 2.19 -10.00 -8.39
N VAL A 61 3.08 -9.44 -9.24
CA VAL A 61 4.52 -9.42 -9.00
C VAL A 61 4.90 -8.70 -7.71
N VAL A 62 4.05 -7.79 -7.21
CA VAL A 62 4.35 -7.03 -6.00
C VAL A 62 4.28 -7.90 -4.73
N TYR A 63 3.57 -9.04 -4.79
CA TYR A 63 3.49 -9.98 -3.67
C TYR A 63 4.81 -10.71 -3.45
N ASP A 64 5.54 -11.01 -4.52
CA ASP A 64 6.90 -11.57 -4.43
C ASP A 64 7.90 -10.60 -3.79
N HIS A 65 7.54 -9.31 -3.71
CA HIS A 65 8.34 -8.23 -3.17
C HIS A 65 7.89 -7.78 -1.76
N GLY A 66 7.13 -8.62 -1.06
CA GLY A 66 6.82 -8.45 0.36
C GLY A 66 5.52 -7.73 0.68
N LEU A 67 4.70 -7.36 -0.31
CA LEU A 67 3.32 -6.94 -0.05
C LEU A 67 2.45 -8.16 0.25
N ASN A 68 1.56 -8.05 1.24
CA ASN A 68 0.59 -9.10 1.56
C ASN A 68 -0.79 -8.81 0.97
N ALA A 69 -1.14 -7.54 0.79
CA ALA A 69 -2.37 -7.11 0.12
C ALA A 69 -2.18 -5.77 -0.58
N VAL A 70 -2.95 -5.54 -1.65
CA VAL A 70 -2.93 -4.28 -2.40
C VAL A 70 -4.35 -3.87 -2.76
N PHE A 71 -4.65 -2.58 -2.60
CA PHE A 71 -5.97 -1.99 -2.88
C PHE A 71 -5.86 -0.76 -3.77
N SER A 72 -6.84 -0.57 -4.65
CA SER A 72 -7.04 0.72 -5.32
C SER A 72 -7.94 1.61 -4.47
N VAL A 73 -7.69 2.92 -4.46
CA VAL A 73 -8.62 3.90 -3.88
C VAL A 73 -9.83 4.17 -4.78
N LEU A 74 -9.78 3.83 -6.07
CA LEU A 74 -10.88 4.07 -6.99
C LEU A 74 -12.07 3.17 -6.64
N ASN A 75 -13.21 3.79 -6.36
CA ASN A 75 -14.47 3.12 -6.00
C ASN A 75 -15.54 3.20 -7.09
N LYS A 76 -15.28 3.95 -8.17
CA LYS A 76 -16.17 4.12 -9.32
C LYS A 76 -15.34 4.35 -10.59
N VAL A 77 -15.97 4.15 -11.74
CA VAL A 77 -15.42 4.63 -13.02
C VAL A 77 -15.50 6.16 -13.02
N CYS A 78 -14.38 6.83 -13.26
CA CYS A 78 -14.30 8.28 -13.33
C CYS A 78 -13.15 8.72 -14.26
N THR A 79 -13.14 10.00 -14.60
CA THR A 79 -12.02 10.63 -15.30
C THR A 79 -10.86 10.89 -14.33
N LEU A 80 -9.65 11.10 -14.86
CA LEU A 80 -8.48 11.42 -14.04
C LEU A 80 -8.66 12.69 -13.19
N PRO A 81 -9.22 13.82 -13.70
CA PRO A 81 -9.47 14.99 -12.87
C PRO A 81 -10.42 14.72 -11.69
N GLU A 82 -11.47 13.93 -11.91
CA GLU A 82 -12.39 13.54 -10.84
C GLU A 82 -11.71 12.63 -9.81
N ALA A 83 -10.91 11.66 -10.27
CA ALA A 83 -10.14 10.78 -9.39
C ALA A 83 -9.18 11.57 -8.48
N LEU A 84 -8.50 12.57 -9.03
CA LEU A 84 -7.59 13.44 -8.28
C LEU A 84 -8.34 14.36 -7.32
N ALA A 85 -9.47 14.94 -7.75
CA ALA A 85 -10.30 15.79 -6.90
C ALA A 85 -10.91 15.05 -5.70
N GLU A 86 -11.17 13.74 -5.84
CA GLU A 86 -11.75 12.90 -4.78
C GLU A 86 -10.69 12.04 -4.05
N ALA A 87 -9.39 12.20 -4.36
CA ALA A 87 -8.34 11.27 -3.92
C ALA A 87 -8.27 11.10 -2.40
N GLU A 88 -8.35 12.19 -1.64
CA GLU A 88 -8.32 12.17 -0.17
C GLU A 88 -9.49 11.36 0.40
N LYS A 89 -10.71 11.66 -0.03
CA LYS A 89 -11.93 10.98 0.39
C LYS A 89 -11.89 9.49 0.04
N ASN A 90 -11.43 9.17 -1.17
CA ASN A 90 -11.32 7.80 -1.64
C ASN A 90 -10.28 7.00 -0.87
N LEU A 91 -9.15 7.63 -0.52
CA LEU A 91 -8.13 7.04 0.35
C LEU A 91 -8.67 6.77 1.76
N GLU A 92 -9.37 7.73 2.36
CA GLU A 92 -9.98 7.60 3.69
C GLU A 92 -10.97 6.42 3.74
N ILE A 93 -11.88 6.34 2.76
CA ILE A 93 -12.87 5.26 2.67
C ILE A 93 -12.17 3.90 2.54
N THR A 94 -11.15 3.81 1.69
CA THR A 94 -10.39 2.57 1.46
C THR A 94 -9.67 2.13 2.73
N ALA A 95 -8.93 3.03 3.36
CA ALA A 95 -8.22 2.77 4.61
C ALA A 95 -9.17 2.36 5.74
N ARG A 96 -10.30 3.07 5.89
CA ARG A 96 -11.35 2.74 6.87
C ARG A 96 -11.91 1.34 6.64
N ASN A 97 -12.14 0.94 5.39
CA ASN A 97 -12.68 -0.38 5.06
C ASN A 97 -11.66 -1.49 5.32
N ILE A 98 -10.39 -1.27 4.99
CA ILE A 98 -9.29 -2.20 5.35
C ILE A 98 -9.24 -2.38 6.86
N ALA A 99 -9.25 -1.29 7.63
CA ALA A 99 -9.25 -1.34 9.09
C ALA A 99 -10.50 -2.05 9.65
N ALA A 100 -11.67 -1.85 9.02
CA ALA A 100 -12.88 -2.56 9.39
C ALA A 100 -12.74 -4.07 9.18
N VAL A 101 -12.14 -4.51 8.06
CA VAL A 101 -11.85 -5.93 7.79
C VAL A 101 -10.88 -6.50 8.82
N LEU A 102 -9.79 -5.79 9.14
CA LEU A 102 -8.82 -6.23 10.16
C LEU A 102 -9.45 -6.36 11.56
N LYS A 103 -10.46 -5.53 11.85
CA LYS A 103 -11.22 -5.62 13.10
C LYS A 103 -12.18 -6.81 13.12
N MET A 104 -12.56 -7.36 11.97
CA MET A 104 -13.40 -8.56 11.93
C MET A 104 -12.60 -9.72 12.51
N GLN A 105 -13.05 -10.25 13.65
CA GLN A 105 -12.48 -11.44 14.27
C GLN A 105 -12.98 -12.68 13.53
N ILE A 106 -12.58 -12.83 12.27
CA ILE A 106 -12.91 -14.01 11.47
C ILE A 106 -11.90 -15.10 11.85
N ALA A 107 -12.43 -16.14 12.50
CA ALA A 107 -11.69 -17.31 12.97
C ALA A 107 -11.36 -18.28 11.83
#